data_AF-A0A6H1ZWE3-F1
#
_entry.id   AF-A0A6H1ZWE3-F1
#
_cell.length_a   1.000
_cell.length_b   1.000
_cell.length_c   1.000
_cell.angle_alpha   90.00
_cell.angle_beta   90.00
_cell.angle_gamma   90.00
#
_symmetry.space_group_name_H-M   'P 1'
#
loop_
_entity.id
_entity.type
_entity.pdbx_description
1 polymer ?
#
loop_
_entity_poly.entity_id
_entity_poly.type
_entity_poly.pdbx_seq_one_letter_code
_entity_poly.pdbx_strand_id
1 'polypeptide(L)'
;MAERFPHMYAAEADIWRRWLKIHEREYQKFDYDVHIGRAWPEHLVLPEKWKKGAEAVYLKRIDVVGYQVDTITIFEVKPHAGLGALGQIIGYLALYEDQYNPREELKGAIVTELVDPNISRILEEHGIELYVIPPGL
;
A
#
# COMPACT_ATOMS: atom_id res chain seq x y z
N MET A 1 -14.80 3.58 -18.42
CA MET A 1 -14.21 4.45 -17.39
C MET A 1 -13.17 3.61 -16.67
N ALA A 2 -11.94 3.62 -17.18
CA ALA A 2 -10.84 3.05 -16.41
C ALA A 2 -10.39 4.09 -15.36
N GLU A 3 -9.64 3.61 -14.36
CA GLU A 3 -8.57 4.39 -13.72
C GLU A 3 -8.96 5.46 -12.67
N ARG A 4 -9.50 5.05 -11.51
CA ARG A 4 -9.15 5.79 -10.27
C ARG A 4 -8.21 5.03 -9.35
N PHE A 5 -8.30 3.69 -9.36
CA PHE A 5 -7.48 2.81 -8.52
C PHE A 5 -6.92 1.67 -9.39
N PRO A 6 -5.77 1.88 -10.04
CA PRO A 6 -5.13 0.82 -10.83
C PRO A 6 -4.87 -0.41 -9.96
N HIS A 7 -5.13 -1.59 -10.52
CA HIS A 7 -4.83 -2.90 -9.93
C HIS A 7 -5.47 -3.28 -8.59
N MET A 8 -6.31 -2.42 -8.00
CA MET A 8 -7.19 -2.81 -6.90
C MET A 8 -8.36 -3.67 -7.42
N TYR A 9 -8.68 -4.75 -6.72
CA TYR A 9 -9.90 -5.51 -6.96
C TYR A 9 -11.14 -4.69 -6.58
N ALA A 10 -12.31 -5.05 -7.10
CA ALA A 10 -13.54 -4.30 -6.90
C ALA A 10 -13.89 -4.08 -5.41
N ALA A 11 -13.64 -5.08 -4.56
CA ALA A 11 -13.88 -5.01 -3.12
C ALA A 11 -12.92 -4.03 -2.42
N GLU A 12 -11.63 -4.07 -2.74
CA GLU A 12 -10.62 -3.15 -2.20
C GLU A 12 -10.92 -1.71 -2.63
N ALA A 13 -11.25 -1.52 -3.90
CA ALA A 13 -11.65 -0.23 -4.44
C ALA A 13 -12.90 0.32 -3.75
N ASP A 14 -13.86 -0.52 -3.36
CA ASP A 14 -15.04 -0.08 -2.61
C ASP A 14 -14.69 0.39 -1.19
N ILE A 15 -13.90 -0.41 -0.46
CA ILE A 15 -13.39 -0.07 0.88
C ILE A 15 -12.64 1.26 0.84
N TRP A 16 -11.73 1.41 -0.13
CA TRP A 16 -10.93 2.62 -0.27
C TRP A 16 -11.78 3.85 -0.60
N ARG A 17 -12.81 3.73 -1.46
CA ARG A 17 -13.76 4.83 -1.71
C ARG A 17 -14.45 5.28 -0.42
N ARG A 18 -14.87 4.33 0.41
CA ARG A 18 -15.55 4.63 1.68
C ARG A 18 -14.62 5.32 2.65
N TRP A 19 -13.37 4.87 2.75
CA TRP A 19 -12.34 5.55 3.56
C TRP A 19 -12.08 6.98 3.07
N LEU A 20 -11.94 7.18 1.75
CA LEU A 20 -11.73 8.51 1.15
C LEU A 20 -12.88 9.48 1.46
N LYS A 21 -14.14 9.04 1.53
CA LYS A 21 -15.26 9.94 1.91
C LYS A 21 -15.04 10.64 3.26
N ILE A 22 -14.27 10.02 4.15
CA ILE A 22 -14.02 10.49 5.52
C ILE A 22 -12.69 11.24 5.57
N HIS A 23 -11.63 10.67 4.98
CA HIS A 23 -10.25 11.09 5.21
C HIS A 23 -9.56 11.76 4.02
N GLU A 24 -10.16 11.79 2.82
CA GLU A 24 -9.49 12.30 1.60
C GLU A 24 -8.96 13.74 1.77
N ARG A 25 -9.66 14.57 2.55
CA ARG A 25 -9.29 15.98 2.79
C ARG A 25 -8.12 16.17 3.76
N GLU A 26 -7.72 15.11 4.46
CA GLU A 26 -6.58 15.13 5.38
C GLU A 26 -5.23 15.00 4.63
N TYR A 27 -5.29 14.62 3.35
CA TYR A 27 -4.13 14.37 2.50
C TYR A 27 -4.08 15.39 1.36
N GLN A 28 -2.87 15.77 0.97
CA GLN A 28 -2.62 16.68 -0.15
C GLN A 28 -2.80 15.98 -1.50
N LYS A 29 -2.36 14.72 -1.57
CA LYS A 29 -2.48 13.86 -2.76
C LYS A 29 -2.33 12.39 -2.39
N PHE A 30 -2.67 11.53 -3.35
CA PHE A 30 -2.44 10.09 -3.32
C PHE A 30 -1.77 9.64 -4.61
N ASP A 31 -0.73 8.83 -4.50
CA ASP A 31 -0.16 8.06 -5.61
C ASP A 31 -0.62 6.61 -5.49
N TYR A 32 -0.97 5.96 -6.60
CA TYR A 32 -1.52 4.60 -6.62
C TYR A 32 -0.57 3.66 -7.38
N ASP A 33 -0.60 2.36 -7.04
CA ASP A 33 0.15 1.33 -7.77
C ASP A 33 1.67 1.65 -7.84
N VAL A 34 2.22 2.03 -6.69
CA VAL A 34 3.61 2.49 -6.57
C VAL A 34 4.53 1.26 -6.52
N HIS A 35 5.42 1.17 -7.52
CA HIS A 35 6.37 0.08 -7.62
C HIS A 35 7.65 0.38 -6.83
N ILE A 36 8.05 -0.56 -5.98
CA ILE A 36 9.20 -0.45 -5.08
C ILE A 36 10.06 -1.72 -5.04
N GLY A 37 11.31 -1.55 -4.62
CA GLY A 37 12.31 -2.60 -4.50
C GLY A 37 13.15 -2.74 -5.77
N ARG A 38 13.73 -3.93 -5.96
CA ARG A 38 14.65 -4.21 -7.08
C ARG A 38 14.06 -5.29 -7.98
N ALA A 39 14.27 -5.12 -9.28
CA ALA A 39 13.99 -6.20 -10.22
C ALA A 39 14.99 -7.35 -10.00
N TRP A 40 14.49 -8.56 -9.79
CA TRP A 40 15.31 -9.76 -9.61
C TRP A 40 15.03 -10.76 -10.75
N PRO A 41 16.01 -11.30 -11.48
CA PRO A 41 17.45 -11.23 -11.21
C PRO A 41 18.10 -10.05 -11.92
N GLU A 42 18.96 -9.31 -11.21
CA GLU A 42 19.75 -8.20 -11.76
C GLU A 42 20.67 -8.63 -12.92
N HIS A 43 21.00 -9.93 -13.02
CA HIS A 43 21.86 -10.51 -14.04
C HIS A 43 21.10 -11.15 -15.22
N LEU A 44 19.76 -11.07 -15.24
CA LEU A 44 18.98 -11.68 -16.30
C LEU A 44 18.96 -10.78 -17.54
N VAL A 45 19.71 -11.16 -18.57
CA VAL A 45 19.68 -10.48 -19.87
C VAL A 45 18.40 -10.87 -20.61
N LEU A 46 17.34 -10.09 -20.40
CA LEU A 46 16.08 -10.27 -21.10
C LEU A 46 16.07 -9.53 -22.44
N PRO A 47 15.46 -10.11 -23.51
CA PRO A 47 15.22 -9.37 -24.74
C PRO A 47 14.36 -8.13 -24.45
N GLU A 48 14.61 -7.02 -25.14
CA GLU A 48 14.00 -5.70 -24.87
C GLU A 48 12.46 -5.73 -24.72
N LYS A 49 11.79 -6.57 -25.54
CA LYS A 49 10.34 -6.75 -25.51
C LYS A 49 9.79 -7.31 -24.18
N TRP A 50 10.64 -7.95 -23.37
CA TRP A 50 10.26 -8.55 -22.08
C TRP A 50 10.68 -7.72 -20.87
N LYS A 51 11.58 -6.74 -21.03
CA LYS A 51 12.14 -5.98 -19.90
C LYS A 51 11.05 -5.26 -19.09
N LYS A 52 10.18 -4.50 -19.77
CA LYS A 52 9.08 -3.76 -19.11
C LYS A 52 8.11 -4.68 -18.36
N GLY A 53 7.79 -5.84 -18.93
CA GLY A 53 6.90 -6.82 -18.28
C GLY A 53 7.56 -7.52 -17.09
N ALA A 54 8.86 -7.84 -17.21
CA ALA A 54 9.61 -8.48 -16.13
C ALA A 54 9.86 -7.53 -14.94
N GLU A 55 10.20 -6.26 -15.20
CA GLU A 55 10.35 -5.25 -14.15
C GLU A 55 9.07 -5.10 -13.32
N ALA A 56 7.91 -5.02 -13.98
CA ALA A 56 6.61 -4.95 -13.30
C ALA A 56 6.28 -6.20 -12.46
N VAL A 57 6.82 -7.37 -12.81
CA VAL A 57 6.60 -8.63 -12.07
C VAL A 57 7.49 -8.74 -10.84
N TYR A 58 8.70 -8.19 -10.89
CA TYR A 58 9.69 -8.36 -9.83
C TYR A 58 9.63 -7.29 -8.75
N LEU A 59 9.19 -6.09 -9.10
CA LEU A 59 8.94 -5.04 -8.13
C LEU A 59 7.76 -5.40 -7.23
N LYS A 60 7.81 -4.92 -5.99
CA LYS A 60 6.66 -4.95 -5.09
C LYS A 60 5.76 -3.77 -5.43
N ARG A 61 4.48 -3.93 -5.15
CA ARG A 61 3.46 -2.92 -5.44
C ARG A 61 2.79 -2.50 -4.15
N ILE A 62 2.89 -1.21 -3.85
CA ILE A 62 2.08 -0.54 -2.84
C ILE A 62 0.75 -0.15 -3.49
N ASP A 63 -0.35 -0.40 -2.79
CA ASP A 63 -1.68 -0.03 -3.27
C ASP A 63 -1.83 1.49 -3.37
N VAL A 64 -1.53 2.21 -2.28
CA VAL A 64 -1.63 3.67 -2.21
C VAL A 64 -0.52 4.26 -1.34
N VAL A 65 0.01 5.41 -1.75
CA VAL A 65 0.84 6.29 -0.92
C VAL A 65 0.12 7.63 -0.77
N GLY A 66 -0.22 8.00 0.46
CA GLY A 66 -0.80 9.30 0.79
C GLY A 66 0.26 10.27 1.31
N TYR A 67 0.10 11.54 0.98
CA TYR A 67 1.04 12.60 1.37
C TYR A 67 0.35 13.68 2.20
N GLN A 68 0.92 13.99 3.35
CA GLN A 68 0.60 15.15 4.18
C GLN A 68 1.82 16.08 4.23
N VAL A 69 1.77 17.15 5.05
CA VAL A 69 2.85 18.16 5.07
C VAL A 69 4.19 17.58 5.53
N ASP A 70 4.17 16.70 6.53
CA ASP A 70 5.35 16.17 7.22
C ASP A 70 5.32 14.63 7.32
N THR A 71 4.32 14.00 6.72
CA THR A 71 4.06 12.56 6.83
C THR A 71 3.76 11.96 5.46
N ILE A 72 4.37 10.81 5.18
CA ILE A 72 4.03 9.92 4.07
C ILE A 72 3.42 8.65 4.67
N THR A 73 2.21 8.31 4.23
CA THR A 73 1.50 7.11 4.69
C THR A 73 1.42 6.09 3.56
N ILE A 74 1.98 4.90 3.77
CA ILE A 74 1.81 3.74 2.90
C ILE A 74 0.53 3.02 3.33
N PHE A 75 -0.36 2.75 2.37
CA PHE A 75 -1.61 2.03 2.64
C PHE A 75 -1.61 0.66 1.97
N GLU A 76 -2.06 -0.34 2.71
CA GLU A 76 -2.51 -1.64 2.19
C GLU A 76 -4.03 -1.75 2.37
N VAL A 77 -4.76 -2.03 1.28
CA VAL A 77 -6.22 -2.13 1.32
C VAL A 77 -6.64 -3.59 1.10
N LYS A 78 -7.35 -4.19 2.04
CA LYS A 78 -7.84 -5.58 1.92
C LYS A 78 -9.21 -5.76 2.56
N PRO A 79 -10.10 -6.62 2.04
CA PRO A 79 -11.33 -6.97 2.75
C PRO A 79 -11.08 -7.62 4.12
N HIS A 80 -10.01 -8.41 4.23
CA HIS A 80 -9.58 -9.05 5.46
C HIS A 80 -8.08 -8.83 5.71
N ALA A 81 -7.75 -8.23 6.84
CA ALA A 81 -6.38 -8.00 7.28
C ALA A 81 -5.93 -9.12 8.23
N GLY A 82 -4.92 -9.88 7.82
CA GLY A 82 -4.24 -10.91 8.61
C GLY A 82 -2.72 -10.76 8.50
N LEU A 83 -1.97 -11.81 8.87
CA LEU A 83 -0.48 -11.79 8.85
C LEU A 83 0.11 -11.38 7.49
N GLY A 84 -0.58 -11.66 6.38
CA GLY A 84 -0.17 -11.20 5.05
C GLY A 84 -0.12 -9.68 4.94
N ALA A 85 -1.18 -8.97 5.34
CA ALA A 85 -1.24 -7.51 5.29
C ALA A 85 -0.19 -6.88 6.22
N LEU A 86 0.01 -7.46 7.41
CA LEU A 86 1.07 -7.06 8.34
C LEU A 86 2.47 -7.19 7.69
N GLY A 87 2.77 -8.34 7.09
CA GLY A 87 4.07 -8.56 6.45
C GLY A 87 4.28 -7.65 5.24
N GLN A 88 3.22 -7.41 4.46
CA GLN A 88 3.26 -6.49 3.33
C GLN A 88 3.58 -5.06 3.78
N ILE A 89 2.85 -4.52 4.75
CA ILE A 89 3.08 -3.13 5.17
C ILE A 89 4.47 -2.92 5.78
N ILE A 90 4.95 -3.85 6.61
CA ILE A 90 6.32 -3.81 7.15
C ILE A 90 7.35 -3.84 6.02
N GLY A 91 7.18 -4.75 5.05
CA GLY A 91 8.08 -4.87 3.91
C GLY A 91 8.06 -3.62 3.02
N TYR A 92 6.89 -3.03 2.80
CA TYR A 92 6.73 -1.85 1.97
C TYR A 92 7.36 -0.62 2.60
N LEU A 93 7.21 -0.42 3.91
CA LEU A 93 7.89 0.66 4.64
C LEU A 93 9.40 0.57 4.46
N ALA A 94 9.98 -0.60 4.73
CA ALA A 94 11.42 -0.80 4.59
C ALA A 94 11.94 -0.59 3.16
N LEU A 95 11.21 -1.10 2.16
CA LEU A 95 11.59 -0.95 0.75
C LEU A 95 11.40 0.48 0.24
N TYR A 96 10.36 1.19 0.69
CA TYR A 96 10.12 2.58 0.32
C TYR A 96 11.18 3.49 0.93
N GLU A 97 11.55 3.26 2.19
CA GLU A 97 12.62 3.98 2.88
C GLU A 97 13.97 3.78 2.19
N ASP A 98 14.35 2.54 1.84
CA ASP A 98 15.59 2.25 1.09
C ASP A 98 15.61 2.93 -0.29
N GLN A 99 14.49 2.90 -1.01
CA GLN A 99 14.42 3.39 -2.38
C GLN A 99 14.35 4.92 -2.49
N TYR A 100 13.60 5.58 -1.61
CA TYR A 100 13.33 7.02 -1.73
C TYR A 100 14.00 7.87 -0.65
N ASN A 101 14.40 7.27 0.48
CA ASN A 101 15.01 7.95 1.63
C ASN A 101 14.29 9.28 1.99
N PRO A 102 12.97 9.21 2.29
CA PRO A 102 12.16 10.41 2.53
C PRO A 102 12.66 11.17 3.76
N ARG A 103 12.39 12.48 3.81
CA ARG A 103 12.69 13.31 4.99
C ARG A 103 11.50 13.40 5.95
N GLU A 104 10.32 13.19 5.41
CA GLU A 104 9.04 13.12 6.07
C GLU A 104 8.94 11.86 6.94
N GLU A 105 8.09 11.89 7.96
CA GLU A 105 7.77 10.71 8.77
C GLU A 105 7.08 9.66 7.89
N LEU A 106 7.59 8.43 7.88
CA LEU A 106 7.01 7.34 7.10
C LEU A 106 6.14 6.45 8.00
N LYS A 107 4.84 6.36 7.69
CA LYS A 107 3.86 5.55 8.44
C LYS A 107 3.23 4.47 7.58
N GLY A 108 2.82 3.38 8.22
CA GLY A 108 2.02 2.33 7.59
C GLY A 108 0.57 2.40 8.06
N ALA A 109 -0.36 2.14 7.15
CA ALA A 109 -1.77 2.01 7.45
C ALA A 109 -2.39 0.81 6.72
N ILE A 110 -3.31 0.12 7.40
CA ILE A 110 -4.15 -0.92 6.81
C ILE A 110 -5.59 -0.44 6.79
N VAL A 111 -6.24 -0.49 5.64
CA VAL A 111 -7.67 -0.22 5.49
C VAL A 111 -8.39 -1.51 5.15
N THR A 112 -9.33 -1.91 6.02
CA THR A 112 -9.98 -3.22 5.92
C THR A 112 -11.43 -3.22 6.36
N GLU A 113 -12.20 -4.24 6.01
CA GLU A 113 -13.53 -4.46 6.60
C GLU A 113 -13.46 -5.31 7.86
N LEU A 114 -12.53 -6.27 7.88
CA LEU A 114 -12.34 -7.22 8.97
C LEU A 114 -10.85 -7.37 9.28
N VAL A 115 -10.52 -7.47 10.57
CA VAL A 115 -9.15 -7.71 11.03
C VAL A 115 -9.09 -9.03 11.80
N ASP A 116 -8.03 -9.80 11.60
CA ASP A 116 -7.69 -10.91 12.48
C ASP A 116 -7.33 -10.34 13.87
N PRO A 117 -8.08 -10.66 14.93
CA PRO A 117 -7.86 -10.09 16.25
C PRO A 117 -6.45 -10.38 16.81
N ASN A 118 -5.76 -11.41 16.29
CA ASN A 118 -4.41 -11.76 16.72
C ASN A 118 -3.33 -10.79 16.18
N ILE A 119 -3.63 -10.01 15.14
CA ILE A 119 -2.65 -9.07 14.57
C ILE A 119 -2.85 -7.63 15.05
N SER A 120 -4.02 -7.27 15.58
CA SER A 120 -4.32 -5.87 15.96
C SER A 120 -3.30 -5.30 16.94
N ARG A 121 -2.93 -6.08 17.96
CA ARG A 121 -1.90 -5.69 18.92
C ARG A 121 -0.52 -5.55 18.27
N ILE A 122 -0.19 -6.41 17.31
CA ILE A 122 1.09 -6.37 16.61
C ILE A 122 1.18 -5.11 15.74
N LEU A 123 0.09 -4.73 15.07
CA LEU A 123 0.00 -3.48 14.30
C LEU A 123 0.28 -2.27 15.20
N GLU A 124 -0.38 -2.19 16.35
CA GLU A 124 -0.16 -1.13 17.34
C GLU A 124 1.28 -1.08 17.83
N GLU A 125 1.88 -2.22 18.20
CA GLU A 125 3.28 -2.30 18.64
C GLU A 125 4.28 -1.84 17.56
N HIS A 126 3.91 -1.91 16.28
CA HIS A 126 4.71 -1.43 15.15
C HIS A 126 4.33 -0.01 14.69
N GLY A 127 3.40 0.67 15.37
CA GLY A 127 2.92 1.99 14.97
C GLY A 127 2.17 2.00 13.64
N ILE A 128 1.58 0.87 13.24
CA ILE A 128 0.79 0.74 12.02
C ILE A 128 -0.67 1.09 12.33
N GLU A 129 -1.21 2.06 11.60
CA GLU A 129 -2.59 2.49 11.76
C GLU A 129 -3.56 1.45 11.17
N LEU A 130 -4.69 1.24 11.84
CA LEU A 130 -5.72 0.31 11.40
C LEU A 130 -7.06 1.02 11.25
N TYR A 131 -7.58 1.03 10.02
CA TYR A 131 -8.89 1.57 9.69
C TYR A 131 -9.85 0.44 9.34
N VAL A 132 -10.83 0.19 10.21
CA VAL A 132 -11.91 -0.78 9.95
C VAL A 132 -13.12 -0.04 9.37
N ILE A 133 -13.40 -0.27 8.09
CA ILE A 133 -14.46 0.38 7.31
C ILE A 133 -15.54 -0.67 6.97
N PRO A 134 -16.61 -0.79 7.78
CA PRO A 134 -17.64 -1.79 7.56
C PRO A 134 -18.47 -1.48 6.29
N PRO A 135 -19.06 -2.51 5.64
CA PRO A 135 -19.90 -2.34 4.47
C PRO A 135 -21.02 -1.31 4.69
N GLY A 136 -21.28 -0.46 3.71
CA GLY A 136 -22.42 0.47 3.73
C GLY A 136 -22.16 1.87 4.29
N LEU A 137 -20.91 2.24 4.62
CA LEU A 137 -20.50 3.62 4.91
C LEU A 137 -20.44 4.54 3.67
#